data_AF-A0A967XJB1-F1
#
_entry.id   AF-A0A967XJB1-F1
#
_cell.length_a   1.000
_cell.length_b   1.000
_cell.length_c   1.000
_cell.angle_alpha   90.00
_cell.angle_beta   90.00
_cell.angle_gamma   90.00
#
_symmetry.space_group_name_H-M   'P 1'
#
loop_
_entity.id
_entity.type
_entity.pdbx_description
1 polymer ?
#
loop_
_entity_poly.entity_id
_entity_poly.type
_entity_poly.pdbx_seq_one_letter_code
_entity_poly.pdbx_strand_id
1 'polypeptide(L)' 'MGQIGAVEVHPADPDVVYAAALGNPWAKSDERGVFRSTDGGRSWDQVLFTSDSVGAIDLEINPANP' A
#
# COMPACT_ATOMS: atom_id res chain seq x y z
N MET A 1 9.96 8.46 -10.77
CA MET A 1 9.93 7.00 -10.49
C MET A 1 9.42 6.84 -9.07
N GLY A 2 8.29 6.15 -8.87
CA GLY A 2 7.77 5.81 -7.55
C GLY A 2 8.26 4.41 -7.14
N GLN A 3 8.43 4.19 -5.84
CA GLN A 3 8.87 2.91 -5.29
C GLN A 3 7.76 2.27 -4.46
N ILE A 4 7.52 0.98 -4.72
CA ILE A 4 6.66 0.09 -3.93
C ILE A 4 7.58 -0.81 -3.11
N GLY A 5 7.38 -0.84 -1.80
CA GLY A 5 8.21 -1.62 -0.88
C GLY A 5 7.67 -3.02 -0.64
N ALA A 6 6.35 -3.14 -0.44
CA ALA A 6 5.68 -4.41 -0.20
C ALA A 6 4.30 -4.45 -0.87
N VAL A 7 3.84 -5.66 -1.17
CA VAL A 7 2.48 -5.96 -1.64
C VAL A 7 2.01 -7.21 -0.93
N GLU A 8 0.94 -7.11 -0.15
CA GLU A 8 0.37 -8.22 0.61
C GLU A 8 -1.04 -8.53 0.13
N VAL A 9 -1.31 -9.79 -0.14
CA VAL A 9 -2.64 -10.29 -0.54
C VAL A 9 -3.30 -10.91 0.67
N HIS A 10 -4.56 -10.55 0.93
CA HIS A 10 -5.29 -11.13 2.06
C HIS A 10 -5.42 -12.66 1.88
N PRO A 11 -5.05 -13.48 2.90
CA PRO A 11 -4.85 -14.91 2.73
C PRO A 11 -6.13 -15.71 2.43
N ALA A 12 -7.31 -15.16 2.76
CA ALA A 12 -8.60 -15.80 2.53
C ALA A 12 -9.45 -15.12 1.45
N ASP A 13 -9.00 -13.97 0.91
CA ASP A 13 -9.74 -13.21 -0.10
C ASP A 13 -8.75 -12.52 -1.05
N PRO A 14 -8.47 -13.11 -2.23
CA PRO A 14 -7.47 -12.58 -3.15
C PRO A 14 -7.88 -11.27 -3.83
N ASP A 15 -9.14 -10.85 -3.72
CA ASP A 15 -9.57 -9.54 -4.22
C ASP A 15 -9.10 -8.40 -3.30
N VAL A 16 -8.82 -8.69 -2.01
CA VAL A 16 -8.29 -7.72 -1.05
C VAL A 16 -6.77 -7.73 -1.08
N VAL A 17 -6.17 -6.63 -1.52
CA VAL A 17 -4.71 -6.47 -1.66
C VAL A 17 -4.27 -5.15 -1.04
N TYR A 18 -3.13 -5.15 -0.36
CA TYR A 18 -2.50 -3.96 0.19
C TYR A 18 -1.15 -3.71 -0.46
N ALA A 19 -0.80 -2.45 -0.69
CA ALA A 19 0.50 -2.04 -1.22
C ALA A 19 1.12 -0.92 -0.38
N ALA A 20 2.39 -1.09 -0.01
CA ALA A 20 3.18 -0.10 0.69
C ALA A 20 3.93 0.76 -0.34
N ALA A 21 3.50 2.01 -0.50
CA ALA A 21 4.12 2.96 -1.40
C ALA A 21 5.06 3.88 -0.63
N LEU A 22 6.36 3.76 -0.92
CA LEU A 22 7.32 4.79 -0.53
C LEU A 22 7.06 6.03 -1.39
N GLY A 23 6.67 5.87 -2.66
CA GLY A 23 6.54 6.94 -3.63
C GLY A 23 7.89 7.40 -4.18
N ASN A 24 8.00 8.65 -4.62
CA ASN A 24 9.27 9.18 -5.13
C ASN A 24 10.24 9.48 -3.96
N PRO A 25 11.37 8.78 -3.79
CA PRO A 25 12.24 9.00 -2.64
C PRO A 25 12.91 10.38 -2.61
N TRP A 26 12.95 11.10 -3.73
CA TRP A 26 13.71 12.34 -3.89
C TRP A 26 12.84 13.60 -4.07
N ALA A 27 11.52 13.47 -4.09
CA ALA A 27 10.62 14.60 -4.25
C ALA A 27 9.30 14.38 -3.53
N LYS A 28 8.67 15.46 -3.05
CA LYS A 28 7.31 15.43 -2.48
C LYS A 28 6.31 14.86 -3.49
N SER A 29 5.41 14.00 -3.02
CA SER A 29 4.34 13.41 -3.81
C SER A 29 3.27 12.85 -2.88
N ASP A 30 2.01 12.90 -3.32
CA ASP A 30 0.88 12.30 -2.62
C ASP A 30 0.72 10.79 -2.93
N GLU A 31 1.49 10.27 -3.90
CA GLU A 31 1.56 8.85 -4.26
C GLU A 31 2.42 8.05 -3.25
N ARG A 32 2.02 8.09 -1.98
CA ARG A 32 2.73 7.50 -0.83
C ARG A 32 1.76 6.88 0.18
N GLY A 33 2.29 6.10 1.11
CA GLY A 33 1.52 5.51 2.20
C GLY A 33 1.00 4.12 1.85
N VAL A 34 -0.16 3.74 2.36
CA VAL A 34 -0.73 2.41 2.11
C VAL A 34 -1.95 2.53 1.22
N PHE A 35 -1.95 1.73 0.17
CA PHE A 35 -3.08 1.59 -0.74
C PHE A 35 -3.73 0.23 -0.53
N ARG A 36 -5.06 0.17 -0.69
CA ARG A 36 -5.85 -1.05 -0.64
C ARG A 36 -6.67 -1.17 -1.92
N SER A 37 -6.67 -2.37 -2.49
CA SER A 37 -7.63 -2.79 -3.50
C SER A 37 -8.61 -3.78 -2.90
N THR A 38 -9.85 -3.79 -3.40
CA THR A 38 -10.87 -4.80 -3.10
C THR A 38 -11.42 -5.43 -4.39
N ASP A 39 -10.66 -5.35 -5.48
CA ASP A 39 -11.01 -5.86 -6.80
C ASP A 39 -9.81 -6.54 -7.50
N GLY A 40 -8.88 -7.11 -6.70
CA GLY A 40 -7.72 -7.84 -7.21
C GLY A 40 -6.66 -6.94 -7.85
N GLY A 41 -6.61 -5.67 -7.45
CA GLY A 41 -5.62 -4.68 -7.90
C GLY A 41 -6.00 -3.88 -9.15
N ARG A 42 -7.28 -3.92 -9.58
CA ARG A 42 -7.76 -3.12 -10.73
C ARG A 42 -7.96 -1.66 -10.35
N SER A 43 -8.38 -1.39 -9.11
CA SER A 43 -8.48 -0.06 -8.51
C SER A 43 -7.93 -0.06 -7.09
N TRP A 44 -7.54 1.13 -6.61
CA TRP A 44 -6.81 1.31 -5.36
C TRP A 44 -7.30 2.56 -4.62
N ASP A 45 -7.60 2.38 -3.34
CA ASP A 45 -7.90 3.44 -2.39
C ASP A 45 -6.68 3.71 -1.50
N GLN A 46 -6.37 4.98 -1.24
CA GLN A 46 -5.34 5.34 -0.26
C GLN A 46 -5.92 5.25 1.16
N VAL A 47 -5.55 4.20 1.90
CA VAL A 47 -6.11 3.90 3.23
C VAL A 47 -5.24 4.39 4.38
N LEU A 48 -3.97 4.71 4.11
CA LEU A 48 -3.10 5.41 5.06
C LEU A 48 -2.28 6.46 4.32
N PHE A 49 -2.45 7.71 4.70
CA PHE A 49 -1.65 8.84 4.24
C PHE A 49 -1.29 9.72 5.43
N THR A 50 0.00 10.03 5.57
CA THR A 50 0.49 10.92 6.64
C THR A 50 0.87 12.29 6.09
N SER A 51 1.64 12.35 5.01
CA SER A 51 2.01 13.59 4.30
C SER A 51 2.68 13.30 2.95
N ASP A 52 2.90 14.36 2.17
CA ASP A 52 3.62 14.34 0.88
C ASP A 52 5.10 13.89 0.97
N SER A 53 5.59 13.69 2.19
CA SER A 53 7.00 13.41 2.52
C SER A 53 7.18 12.14 3.35
N VAL A 54 6.11 11.41 3.66
CA VAL A 54 6.14 10.16 4.45
C VAL A 54 5.53 9.02 3.63
N GLY A 55 6.29 7.94 3.42
CA GLY A 55 5.85 6.75 2.70
C GLY A 55 5.89 5.48 3.55
N ALA A 56 5.39 4.37 2.99
CA ALA A 56 5.43 3.05 3.60
C ALA A 56 6.33 2.12 2.80
N ILE A 57 7.07 1.23 3.48
CA ILE A 57 8.01 0.31 2.82
C ILE A 57 7.69 -1.16 3.06
N ASP A 58 7.04 -1.48 4.17
CA ASP A 58 6.77 -2.84 4.58
C ASP A 58 5.37 -2.95 5.16
N LEU A 59 4.74 -4.11 4.97
CA LEU A 59 3.39 -4.42 5.41
C LEU A 59 3.32 -5.88 5.81
N GLU A 60 2.63 -6.15 6.91
CA GLU A 60 2.40 -7.51 7.38
C GLU A 60 0.93 -7.63 7.77
N ILE A 61 0.31 -8.72 7.36
CA ILE A 61 -1.07 -9.04 7.73
C ILE A 61 -1.02 -9.88 9.00
N ASN A 62 -1.80 -9.50 10.02
CA ASN A 62 -1.93 -10.31 11.21
C ASN A 62 -2.59 -11.66 10.84
N PRO A 63 -1.89 -12.80 10.88
CA PRO A 63 -2.45 -14.07 10.42
C PRO A 63 -3.59 -14.59 11.31
N ALA A 64 -3.69 -14.11 12.55
CA ALA A 64 -4.77 -14.49 13.46
C ALA A 64 -6.06 -13.68 13.25
N ASN A 65 -5.95 -12.51 12.61
CA ASN A 65 -7.09 -11.67 12.24
C ASN A 65 -6.70 -10.83 11.00
N PRO A 66 -6.72 -11.48 9.82
CA PRO A 66 -6.28 -10.87 8.58
C PRO A 66 -7.24 -9.77 8.09
#